data_AF-A0A3D0J2Y4-F1
#
_entry.id   AF-A0A3D0J2Y4-F1
#
_cell.length_a   1.000
_cell.length_b   1.000
_cell.length_c   1.000
_cell.angle_alpha   90.00
_cell.angle_beta   90.00
_cell.angle_gamma   90.00
#
_symmetry.space_group_name_H-M   'P 1'
#
loop_
_entity.id
_entity.type
_entity.pdbx_description
1 polymer ?
#
loop_
_entity_poly.entity_id
_entity_poly.type
_entity_poly.pdbx_seq_one_letter_code
_entity_poly.pdbx_strand_id
1 'polypeptide(L)'
;MLTAVARTISSAFPVTRIYQVTIPSFGLPWGFILGSKGADPLVYSPDQIDALIKKRGLKKLDYYDGITHLSMFALPKFLRKDFDKQQRVITDKNLLTAKFA
;
A
#
# COMPACT_ATOMS: atom_id res chain seq x y z
N MET A 1 -1.22 -7.46 11.46
CA MET A 1 -0.74 -8.33 10.35
C MET A 1 -0.14 -7.50 9.21
N LEU A 2 -0.84 -6.48 8.69
CA LEU A 2 -0.36 -5.61 7.60
C LEU A 2 1.09 -5.12 7.78
N THR A 3 1.44 -4.62 8.96
CA THR A 3 2.79 -4.11 9.24
C THR A 3 3.87 -5.18 9.06
N ALA A 4 3.65 -6.41 9.54
CA ALA A 4 4.60 -7.52 9.42
C ALA A 4 4.76 -7.99 7.97
N VAL A 5 3.68 -7.98 7.18
CA VAL A 5 3.74 -8.26 5.75
C VAL A 5 4.55 -7.17 5.05
N ALA A 6 4.31 -5.89 5.36
CA ALA A 6 5.05 -4.78 4.78
C ALA A 6 6.55 -4.83 5.12
N ARG A 7 6.89 -5.16 6.37
CA ARG A 7 8.28 -5.36 6.78
C ARG A 7 8.95 -6.49 6.01
N THR A 8 8.23 -7.58 5.77
CA THR A 8 8.73 -8.72 4.99
C THR A 8 8.95 -8.33 3.52
N ILE A 9 8.01 -7.63 2.88
CA ILE A 9 8.21 -7.13 1.51
C ILE A 9 9.41 -6.17 1.44
N SER A 10 9.61 -5.32 2.45
CA SER A 10 10.74 -4.38 2.49
C SER A 10 12.11 -5.04 2.57
N SER A 11 12.23 -6.31 2.97
CA SER A 11 13.52 -7.00 2.97
C SER A 11 13.94 -7.47 1.57
N ALA A 12 13.00 -7.55 0.62
CA ALA A 12 13.26 -8.02 -0.75
C ALA A 12 13.15 -6.92 -1.82
N PHE A 13 12.46 -5.81 -1.52
CA PHE A 13 12.23 -4.71 -2.46
C PHE A 13 12.76 -3.38 -1.91
N PRO A 14 13.60 -2.66 -2.67
CA PRO A 14 14.17 -1.37 -2.23
C PRO A 14 13.11 -0.28 -2.06
N VAL A 15 12.01 -0.36 -2.81
CA VAL A 15 10.85 0.52 -2.65
C VAL A 15 9.70 -0.30 -2.09
N THR A 16 9.25 0.05 -0.89
CA THR A 16 8.02 -0.48 -0.30
C THR A 16 7.10 0.67 0.08
N ARG A 17 5.85 0.59 -0.36
CA ARG A 17 4.80 1.57 -0.05
C ARG A 17 3.57 0.83 0.46
N ILE A 18 2.87 1.48 1.38
CA ILE A 18 1.63 0.96 1.96
C ILE A 18 0.55 1.98 1.67
N TYR A 19 -0.61 1.50 1.28
CA TYR A 19 -1.78 2.34 1.10
C TYR A 19 -2.99 1.64 1.71
N GLN A 20 -4.04 2.40 1.99
CA GLN A 20 -5.31 1.87 2.46
C GLN A 20 -6.45 2.45 1.65
N VAL A 21 -7.50 1.65 1.49
CA VAL A 21 -8.75 2.08 0.85
C VAL A 21 -9.92 1.52 1.65
N THR A 22 -11.02 2.26 1.72
CA THR A 22 -12.24 1.77 2.36
C THR A 22 -12.97 0.85 1.39
N ILE A 23 -13.17 -0.41 1.80
CA ILE A 23 -13.96 -1.38 1.04
C ILE A 23 -15.31 -1.55 1.76
N PRO A 24 -16.43 -1.04 1.20
CA PRO A 24 -17.70 -1.00 1.93
C PRO A 24 -18.18 -2.35 2.45
N SER A 25 -18.05 -3.40 1.64
CA SER A 25 -18.46 -4.77 2.02
C SER A 25 -17.62 -5.39 3.14
N PHE A 26 -16.44 -4.84 3.44
CA PHE A 26 -15.59 -5.31 4.54
C PHE A 26 -15.87 -4.56 5.85
N GLY A 27 -16.62 -3.45 5.79
CA GLY A 27 -16.94 -2.62 6.96
C GLY A 27 -15.75 -1.88 7.58
N LEU A 28 -14.56 -1.95 6.97
CA LEU A 28 -13.29 -1.50 7.54
C LEU A 28 -12.35 -1.03 6.41
N PRO A 29 -11.37 -0.14 6.69
CA PRO A 29 -10.27 0.11 5.76
C PRO A 29 -9.46 -1.16 5.50
N TRP A 30 -9.11 -1.39 4.24
CA TRP A 30 -8.25 -2.50 3.82
C TRP A 30 -6.88 -1.98 3.40
N GLY A 31 -5.83 -2.62 3.91
CA GLY A 31 -4.45 -2.25 3.63
C GLY A 31 -3.86 -3.06 2.49
N PHE A 32 -3.10 -2.39 1.64
CA PHE A 32 -2.36 -2.95 0.51
C PHE A 32 -0.88 -2.55 0.60
N ILE A 33 -0.02 -3.37 0.00
CA ILE A 33 1.43 -3.17 0.00
C ILE A 33 1.94 -3.27 -1.44
N LEU A 34 2.73 -2.28 -1.85
CA LEU A 34 3.43 -2.26 -3.12
C LEU A 34 4.93 -2.45 -2.85
N GLY A 35 5.52 -3.48 -3.47
CA GLY A 35 6.97 -3.69 -3.53
C GLY A 35 7.48 -3.44 -4.95
N SER A 36 8.52 -2.63 -5.10
CA SER A 36 9.10 -2.29 -6.39
C SER A 36 10.63 -2.29 -6.33
N LYS A 37 11.27 -2.71 -7.43
CA LYS A 37 12.73 -2.65 -7.62
C LYS A 37 13.21 -1.36 -8.27
N GLY A 38 12.28 -0.48 -8.68
CA GLY A 38 12.62 0.73 -9.44
C GLY A 38 11.68 1.88 -9.11
N ALA A 39 10.56 1.98 -9.82
CA ALA A 39 9.64 3.11 -9.69
C ALA A 39 8.99 3.15 -8.29
N ASP A 40 9.01 4.32 -7.67
CA ASP A 40 8.22 4.65 -6.48
C ASP A 40 6.92 5.35 -6.91
N PRO A 41 5.73 4.84 -6.58
CA PRO A 41 4.47 5.47 -6.96
C PRO A 41 4.30 6.88 -6.38
N LEU A 42 4.97 7.21 -5.28
CA LEU A 42 4.85 8.53 -4.64
C LEU A 42 5.65 9.65 -5.30
N VAL A 43 6.45 9.35 -6.33
CA VAL A 43 7.18 10.39 -7.08
C VAL A 43 6.28 11.14 -8.06
N TYR A 44 5.10 10.60 -8.37
CA TYR A 44 4.17 11.20 -9.32
C TYR A 44 3.22 12.16 -8.61
N SER A 45 3.04 13.35 -9.17
CA SER A 45 1.94 14.24 -8.78
C SER A 45 0.60 13.67 -9.25
N PRO A 46 -0.53 14.09 -8.66
CA PRO A 46 -1.87 13.76 -9.14
C PRO A 46 -2.02 13.96 -10.66
N ASP A 47 -1.61 15.12 -11.18
CA ASP A 47 -1.70 15.42 -12.62
C ASP A 47 -0.88 14.46 -13.48
N GLN A 48 0.29 14.02 -13.00
CA GLN A 48 1.10 13.02 -13.72
C GLN A 48 0.42 11.65 -13.72
N ILE A 49 -0.26 11.27 -12.64
CA ILE A 49 -1.07 10.05 -12.61
C ILE A 49 -2.23 10.15 -13.60
N ASP A 50 -2.96 11.26 -13.64
CA ASP A 50 -4.05 11.47 -14.60
C ASP A 50 -3.56 11.47 -16.05
N ALA A 51 -2.40 12.07 -16.32
CA ALA A 51 -1.75 12.01 -17.62
C ALA A 51 -1.38 10.56 -18.01
N LEU A 52 -0.90 9.75 -17.05
CA LEU A 52 -0.59 8.33 -17.27
C LEU A 52 -1.86 7.50 -17.51
N ILE A 53 -2.95 7.76 -16.79
CA ILE A 53 -4.27 7.13 -17.00
C ILE A 53 -4.73 7.41 -18.43
N LYS A 54 -4.71 8.68 -18.85
CA LYS A 54 -5.10 9.11 -20.20
C LYS A 54 -4.21 8.48 -21.27
N LYS A 55 -2.88 8.50 -21.08
CA LYS A 55 -1.91 7.92 -22.01
C LYS A 55 -2.12 6.42 -22.22
N ARG A 56 -2.56 5.71 -21.18
CA ARG A 56 -2.88 4.27 -21.24
C ARG A 56 -4.27 3.98 -21.82
N GLY A 57 -5.06 5.00 -22.14
CA GLY A 57 -6.41 4.83 -22.68
C GLY A 57 -7.39 4.23 -21.67
N LEU A 58 -7.09 4.30 -20.37
CA LEU A 58 -7.99 3.83 -19.32
C LEU A 58 -9.18 4.80 -19.23
N LYS A 59 -10.39 4.25 -19.31
CA LYS A 59 -11.65 5.01 -19.31
C LYS A 59 -12.58 4.42 -18.24
N LYS A 60 -13.53 5.23 -17.76
CA LYS A 60 -14.57 4.83 -16.80
C LYS A 60 -13.99 4.24 -15.50
N LEU A 61 -12.98 4.91 -14.93
CA LEU A 61 -12.49 4.57 -13.59
C LEU A 61 -13.38 5.26 -12.56
N ASP A 62 -14.24 4.50 -11.88
CA ASP A 62 -15.22 5.06 -10.94
C ASP A 62 -14.60 5.44 -9.58
N TYR A 63 -13.41 4.92 -9.27
CA TYR A 63 -12.73 5.12 -8.00
C TYR A 63 -11.39 5.84 -8.11
N TYR A 64 -10.62 5.59 -9.18
CA TYR A 64 -9.19 5.91 -9.21
C TYR A 64 -8.86 7.05 -10.16
N ASP A 65 -8.26 8.09 -9.62
CA ASP A 65 -7.67 9.25 -10.30
C ASP A 65 -6.38 9.68 -9.57
N GLY A 66 -5.77 10.77 -10.02
CA GLY A 66 -4.56 11.31 -9.40
C GLY A 66 -4.73 11.74 -7.94
N ILE A 67 -5.87 12.34 -7.59
CA ILE A 67 -6.16 12.78 -6.21
C ILE A 67 -6.33 11.57 -5.29
N THR A 68 -7.08 10.57 -5.75
CA THR A 68 -7.32 9.32 -5.02
C THR A 68 -6.04 8.49 -4.89
N HIS A 69 -5.19 8.50 -5.92
CA HIS A 69 -3.84 7.94 -5.82
C HIS A 69 -3.07 8.57 -4.67
N LEU A 70 -3.01 9.90 -4.58
CA LEU A 70 -2.28 10.55 -3.48
C LEU A 70 -2.92 10.23 -2.12
N SER A 71 -4.26 10.27 -2.04
CA SER A 71 -4.98 10.08 -0.78
C SER A 71 -4.83 8.68 -0.19
N MET A 72 -4.80 7.62 -1.01
CA MET A 72 -4.65 6.25 -0.51
C MET A 72 -3.33 6.02 0.23
N PHE A 73 -2.27 6.74 -0.14
CA PHE A 73 -0.97 6.67 0.54
C PHE A 73 -0.85 7.66 1.72
N ALA A 74 -1.82 8.54 1.92
CA ALA A 74 -1.85 9.50 3.02
C ALA A 74 -2.30 8.85 4.34
N LEU A 75 -1.47 7.94 4.86
CA LEU A 75 -1.80 7.16 6.05
C LEU A 75 -1.76 8.01 7.34
N PRO A 76 -2.70 7.81 8.28
CA PRO A 76 -2.66 8.41 9.61
C PRO A 76 -1.33 8.20 10.34
N LYS A 77 -0.95 9.18 11.16
CA LYS A 77 0.35 9.20 11.85
C LYS A 77 0.62 7.96 12.69
N PHE A 78 -0.40 7.40 13.36
CA PHE A 78 -0.23 6.22 14.20
C PHE A 78 0.13 4.98 13.35
N LEU A 79 -0.52 4.78 12.20
CA LEU A 79 -0.19 3.69 11.28
C LEU A 79 1.25 3.82 10.76
N ARG A 80 1.66 5.03 10.35
CA ARG A 80 3.04 5.28 9.92
C ARG A 80 4.06 4.88 10.99
N LYS A 81 3.82 5.30 12.25
CA LYS A 81 4.67 4.90 13.39
C LYS A 81 4.70 3.38 13.61
N ASP A 82 3.57 2.70 13.46
CA ASP A 82 3.50 1.25 13.63
C ASP A 82 4.25 0.50 12.52
N PHE A 83 4.26 1.03 11.29
CA PHE A 83 5.09 0.50 10.21
C PHE A 83 6.58 0.70 10.50
N ASP A 84 6.99 1.90 10.92
CA ASP A 84 8.40 2.22 11.21
C ASP A 84 8.96 1.34 12.34
N LYS A 85 8.13 1.00 13.34
CA LYS A 85 8.53 0.18 14.49
C LYS A 85 8.54 -1.32 14.19
N GLN A 86 7.85 -1.78 13.16
CA GLN A 86 7.70 -3.21 12.90
C GLN A 86 9.02 -3.87 12.49
N GLN A 87 9.44 -4.90 13.22
CA GLN A 87 10.67 -5.66 12.94
C GLN A 87 10.44 -7.10 12.50
N ARG A 88 9.23 -7.64 12.63
CA ARG A 88 8.94 -9.03 12.26
C ARG A 88 9.07 -9.24 10.75
N VAL A 89 9.94 -10.16 10.36
CA VAL A 89 10.05 -10.71 9.00
C VAL A 89 9.43 -12.10 9.00
N ILE A 90 8.49 -12.34 8.10
CA ILE A 90 7.81 -13.62 7.93
C ILE A 90 8.74 -14.54 7.12
N THR A 91 8.94 -15.76 7.59
CA THR A 91 9.79 -16.77 6.93
C THR A 91 9.13 -18.13 7.04
N ASP A 92 9.56 -19.10 6.22
CA ASP A 92 9.04 -20.47 6.26
C ASP A 92 9.19 -21.12 7.65
N LYS A 93 10.26 -20.76 8.38
CA LYS A 93 10.53 -21.25 9.75
C LYS A 93 9.72 -20.52 10.82
N ASN A 94 9.16 -19.36 10.52
CA ASN A 94 8.43 -18.53 11.47
C ASN A 94 7.21 -17.86 10.80
N LEU A 95 6.19 -18.69 10.57
CA LEU A 95 4.95 -18.29 9.91
C LEU A 95 4.18 -17.25 10.73
N LEU A 96 3.52 -16.33 10.02
CA LEU A 96 2.54 -15.45 10.63
C LEU A 96 1.19 -16.15 10.66
N THR A 97 0.76 -16.59 11.83
CA THR A 97 -0.56 -17.22 12.03
C THR A 97 -1.43 -16.37 12.95
N ALA A 98 -2.72 -16.30 12.63
CA ALA A 98 -3.73 -15.83 13.56
C ALA A 98 -4.15 -17.03 14.41
N LYS A 99 -4.16 -16.88 15.73
CA LYS A 99 -4.87 -17.82 16.60
C LYS A 99 -6.20 -17.17 16.91
N PHE A 100 -7.26 -17.71 16.32
CA PHE A 100 -8.62 -17.38 16.72
C PHE A 100 -8.95 -18.32 17.88
N ALA A 101 -9.20 -17.75 19.06
CA ALA A 101 -9.71 -18.47 20.21
C ALA A 101 -11.23 -18.63 20.08
#